data_AF-A0A5J5F3U8-F1
#
_entry.id   AF-A0A5J5F3U8-F1
#
_cell.length_a   1.000
_cell.length_b   1.000
_cell.length_c   1.000
_cell.angle_alpha   90.00
_cell.angle_beta   90.00
_cell.angle_gamma   90.00
#
_symmetry.space_group_name_H-M   'P 1'
#
loop_
_entity.id
_entity.type
_entity.pdbx_description
1 polymer ?
#
loop_
_entity_poly.entity_id
_entity_poly.type
_entity_poly.pdbx_seq_one_letter_code
_entity_poly.pdbx_strand_id
1 'polypeptide(L)' 'MFFFFTCGTQDFSGNINGYEHLKVICPNCHNAAVVPIKRRTFFTFCFIPLVPIHWGKELRCTICQYHQAT' A
#
# COMPACT_ATOMS: atom_id res chain seq x y z
N MET A 1 17.75 -11.23 31.50
CA MET A 1 17.82 -11.34 30.02
C MET A 1 16.73 -10.44 29.46
N PHE A 2 17.06 -9.25 28.97
CA PHE A 2 16.08 -8.30 28.45
C PHE A 2 16.08 -8.41 26.92
N PHE A 3 15.04 -9.02 26.34
CA PHE A 3 14.87 -9.06 24.90
C PHE A 3 14.21 -7.76 24.47
N PHE A 4 14.97 -6.88 23.79
CA PHE A 4 14.41 -5.74 23.09
C PHE A 4 13.68 -6.26 21.85
N PHE A 5 12.42 -6.67 22.02
CA PHE A 5 11.56 -7.02 20.90
C PHE A 5 11.19 -5.75 20.14
N THR A 6 11.85 -5.51 19.00
CA THR A 6 11.46 -4.46 18.08
C THR A 6 10.25 -4.93 17.29
N CYS A 7 9.06 -4.51 17.73
CA CYS A 7 7.82 -4.65 16.97
C CYS A 7 7.69 -3.48 15.98
N GLY A 8 7.34 -3.76 14.73
CA GLY A 8 7.12 -2.74 13.71
C GLY A 8 6.06 -3.13 12.69
N THR A 9 5.75 -2.22 11.77
CA THR A 9 4.91 -2.50 10.60
C THR A 9 5.69 -2.15 9.35
N GLN A 10 5.65 -3.02 8.34
CA GLN A 10 6.26 -2.75 7.05
C GLN A 10 5.25 -2.82 5.91
N ASP A 11 5.35 -1.88 4.99
CA ASP A 11 4.45 -1.75 3.84
C ASP A 11 5.06 -2.44 2.61
N PHE A 12 4.43 -3.52 2.17
CA PHE A 12 4.70 -4.24 0.91
C PHE A 12 3.67 -3.91 -0.16
N SER A 13 3.29 -2.63 -0.25
CA SER A 13 2.37 -2.15 -1.26
C SER A 13 3.02 -2.20 -2.64
N GLY A 14 2.34 -2.80 -3.61
CA GLY A 14 2.86 -2.96 -4.97
C GLY A 14 1.79 -2.65 -6.02
N ASN A 15 2.23 -2.36 -7.25
CA ASN A 15 1.31 -2.18 -8.38
C ASN A 15 0.59 -3.51 -8.69
N ILE A 16 -0.66 -3.45 -9.17
CA ILE A 16 -1.37 -4.68 -9.56
C ILE A 16 -1.05 -5.06 -11.02
N ASN A 17 -0.46 -6.23 -11.19
CA ASN A 17 -0.17 -6.80 -12.50
C ASN A 17 -1.48 -6.96 -13.30
N GLY A 18 -1.53 -6.39 -14.51
CA GLY A 18 -2.68 -6.48 -15.42
C GLY A 18 -3.55 -5.22 -15.52
N TYR A 19 -3.40 -4.24 -14.62
CA TYR A 19 -4.15 -2.97 -14.68
C TYR A 19 -3.27 -1.74 -14.96
N GLU A 20 -2.10 -1.93 -15.57
CA GLU A 20 -1.15 -0.83 -15.83
C GLU A 20 -1.70 0.24 -16.78
N HIS A 21 -2.62 -0.15 -17.66
CA HIS A 21 -3.29 0.74 -18.61
C HIS A 21 -4.49 1.46 -17.99
N LEU A 22 -4.95 1.04 -16.80
CA LEU A 22 -6.09 1.66 -16.14
C LEU A 22 -5.63 2.95 -15.44
N LYS A 23 -5.90 4.08 -16.09
CA LYS A 23 -5.68 5.42 -15.53
C LYS A 23 -7.03 6.04 -15.23
N VAL A 24 -7.33 6.20 -13.94
CA VAL A 24 -8.56 6.85 -13.48
C VAL A 24 -8.26 8.33 -13.21
N ILE A 25 -9.25 9.20 -13.43
CA ILE A 25 -9.17 10.62 -13.12
C ILE A 25 -9.27 10.80 -11.60
N CYS A 26 -8.28 11.48 -11.01
CA CYS A 26 -8.29 11.77 -9.57
C CYS A 26 -9.34 12.84 -9.23
N PRO A 27 -10.17 12.66 -8.19
CA PRO A 27 -11.13 13.69 -7.77
C PRO A 27 -10.48 14.93 -7.15
N ASN A 28 -9.22 14.84 -6.71
CA ASN A 28 -8.50 15.95 -6.07
C ASN A 28 -7.73 16.80 -7.09
N CYS A 29 -6.88 16.18 -7.92
CA CYS A 29 -6.04 16.91 -8.89
C CYS A 29 -6.55 16.88 -10.34
N HIS A 30 -7.66 16.20 -10.62
CA HIS A 30 -8.27 16.08 -11.96
C HIS A 30 -7.34 15.57 -13.08
N ASN A 31 -6.22 14.94 -12.73
CA ASN A 31 -5.33 14.29 -13.69
C ASN A 31 -5.57 12.77 -13.74
N ALA A 32 -5.37 12.16 -14.90
CA ALA A 32 -5.46 10.72 -15.14
C ALA A 32 -4.19 9.99 -14.66
N ALA A 33 -3.91 10.12 -13.38
CA ALA A 33 -2.69 9.60 -12.72
C ALA A 33 -3.00 8.71 -11.52
N VAL A 34 -4.25 8.24 -11.40
CA VAL A 34 -4.64 7.27 -10.38
C VAL A 34 -4.32 5.87 -10.90
N VAL A 35 -3.50 5.15 -10.14
CA VAL A 35 -3.11 3.77 -10.42
C VAL A 35 -3.64 2.87 -9.30
N PRO A 36 -4.12 1.67 -9.64
CA PRO A 36 -4.51 0.71 -8.64
C PRO A 36 -3.27 0.04 -8.03
N ILE A 37 -3.23 -0.05 -6.71
CA ILE A 37 -2.15 -0.71 -5.97
C ILE A 37 -2.76 -1.75 -5.01
N LYS A 38 -2.00 -2.81 -4.76
CA LYS A 38 -2.33 -3.81 -3.74
C LYS A 38 -1.60 -3.45 -2.46
N ARG A 39 -2.33 -2.87 -1.51
CA ARG A 39 -1.80 -2.53 -0.19
C ARG A 39 -1.61 -3.80 0.61
N ARG A 40 -0.40 -4.01 1.12
CA ARG A 40 -0.12 -5.11 2.04
C ARG A 40 0.77 -4.65 3.18
N THR A 41 0.24 -4.55 4.38
CA THR A 41 1.03 -4.21 5.57
C THR A 41 1.26 -5.47 6.40
N PHE A 42 2.49 -5.67 6.84
CA PHE A 42 2.87 -6.82 7.65
C PHE A 42 3.37 -6.37 9.01
N PHE A 43 2.97 -7.09 10.04
CA PHE A 43 3.56 -6.99 11.36
C PHE A 43 4.96 -7.60 11.33
N THR A 44 5.94 -6.83 11.76
CA THR A 44 7.31 -7.29 11.93
C THR A 44 7.64 -7.49 13.39
N PHE A 45 8.31 -8.59 13.67
CA PHE A 45 8.87 -8.88 14.97
C PHE A 45 10.34 -9.22 14.79
N CYS A 46 11.23 -8.47 15.45
CA CYS A 46 12.68 -8.60 15.28
C CYS A 46 13.09 -8.60 13.79
N PHE A 47 12.53 -7.67 13.01
CA PHE A 47 12.78 -7.49 11.56
C PHE A 47 12.26 -8.62 10.63
N ILE A 48 11.55 -9.61 11.16
CA ILE A 48 10.94 -10.67 10.34
C ILE A 48 9.44 -10.36 10.14
N PRO A 49 8.92 -10.26 8.90
CA PRO A 49 7.48 -10.22 8.64
C PRO A 49 6.84 -11.53 9.12
N LEU A 50 5.93 -11.46 10.10
CA LEU A 50 5.24 -12.65 10.60
C LEU A 50 3.83 -12.76 10.03
N VAL A 51 3.00 -11.71 10.21
CA VAL A 51 1.56 -11.79 9.92
C VAL A 51 1.12 -10.55 9.14
N PRO A 52 0.33 -10.70 8.06
CA PRO A 52 -0.27 -9.57 7.38
C PRO A 52 -1.38 -8.94 8.24
N ILE A 53 -1.31 -7.63 8.48
CA ILE A 53 -2.34 -6.87 9.22
C ILE A 53 -3.40 -6.34 8.27
N HIS A 54 -2.99 -5.76 7.14
CA HIS A 54 -3.91 -5.20 6.16
C HIS A 54 -3.58 -5.70 4.77
N TRP A 55 -4.51 -6.37 4.12
CA TRP A 55 -4.45 -6.73 2.70
C TRP A 55 -5.69 -6.18 2.00
N GLY A 56 -5.47 -5.35 0.98
CA GLY A 56 -6.56 -4.72 0.25
C GLY A 56 -6.13 -4.22 -1.12
N LYS A 57 -7.11 -3.79 -1.90
CA LYS A 57 -6.90 -3.04 -3.14
C LYS A 57 -7.22 -1.58 -2.83
N GLU A 58 -6.35 -0.69 -3.27
CA GLU A 58 -6.58 0.74 -3.13
C GLU A 58 -6.18 1.44 -4.42
N LEU A 59 -6.82 2.57 -4.69
CA LEU A 59 -6.47 3.47 -5.78
C LEU A 59 -5.56 4.55 -5.21
N ARG A 60 -4.38 4.73 -5.80
CA ARG A 60 -3.41 5.75 -5.40
C ARG A 60 -3.11 6.69 -6.54
N CYS A 61 -3.22 7.99 -6.31
CA CYS A 61 -2.71 8.98 -7.25
C CYS A 61 -1.19 9.14 -7.11
N THR A 62 -0.44 9.02 -8.20
CA THR A 62 1.02 9.19 -8.19
C THR A 62 1.45 10.63 -7.97
N ILE A 63 0.57 11.61 -8.21
CA ILE A 63 0.88 13.05 -8.14
C ILE A 63 0.55 13.59 -6.75
N CYS A 64 -0.72 13.56 -6.37
CA CYS A 64 -1.21 14.18 -5.13
C CYS A 64 -1.28 13.21 -3.94
N GLN A 65 -0.86 11.95 -4.12
CA GLN A 65 -0.91 10.92 -3.07
C GLN A 65 -2.32 10.70 -2.51
N TYR A 66 -3.35 10.93 -3.33
CA TYR A 66 -4.72 10.58 -2.95
C TYR A 66 -4.87 9.06 -2.83
N HIS A 67 -5.49 8.59 -1.74
CA HIS A 67 -5.78 7.18 -1.48
C HIS A 67 -7.29 6.96 -1.36
N GLN A 68 -7.80 5.95 -2.06
CA GLN A 68 -9.18 5.49 -1.94
C GLN A 68 -9.21 3.96 -1.84
N ALA A 69 -9.82 3.45 -0.77
CA ALA A 69 -10.10 2.02 -0.65
C ALA A 69 -11.22 1.62 -1.63
N THR A 70 -11.05 0.50 -2.33
CA THR A 70 -12.05 -0.10 -3.22
C THR A 70 -12.51 -1.42 -2.63
#